data_AF-A0A6B2QXH3-F1
#
_entry.id   AF-A0A6B2QXH3-F1
#
_cell.length_a   1.000
_cell.length_b   1.000
_cell.length_c   1.000
_cell.angle_alpha   90.00
_cell.angle_beta   90.00
_cell.angle_gamma   90.00
#
_symmetry.space_group_name_H-M   'P 1'
#
loop_
_entity.id
_entity.type
_entity.pdbx_description
1 polymer ?
#
loop_
_entity_poly.entity_id
_entity_poly.type
_entity_poly.pdbx_seq_one_letter_code
_entity_poly.pdbx_strand_id
1 'polypeptide(L)'
;MSEVRGCSFPDDLLYDSDLNLWFRQVEKDTFEVGITVFGHALSGDLYMFNPKPIGREIEASRAFALVEAAKTVLPVRTPFDAIIVETNPDPQQRPSIINQAPYQAWLVKLRALRCGEANEILLHGDQVAHRARSLMDMFNFESLDTYVKGSAS
;
A
#
# COMPACT_ATOMS: atom_id res chain seq x y z
N MET A 1 -12.52 -11.09 7.57
CA MET A 1 -12.25 -9.96 6.68
C MET A 1 -12.82 -8.74 7.35
N SER A 2 -11.95 -7.85 7.81
CA SER A 2 -12.38 -6.56 8.36
C SER A 2 -12.87 -5.65 7.24
N GLU A 3 -13.95 -4.91 7.47
CA GLU A 3 -14.43 -3.86 6.57
C GLU A 3 -14.67 -2.57 7.37
N VAL A 4 -14.18 -1.44 6.86
CA VAL A 4 -14.37 -0.13 7.48
C VAL A 4 -14.77 0.85 6.40
N ARG A 5 -16.00 1.39 6.49
CA ARG A 5 -16.51 2.42 5.57
C ARG A 5 -16.47 2.01 4.08
N GLY A 6 -16.71 0.74 3.80
CA GLY A 6 -16.65 0.16 2.45
C GLY A 6 -15.25 -0.24 1.99
N CYS A 7 -14.20 0.05 2.75
CA CYS A 7 -12.85 -0.44 2.49
C CYS A 7 -12.65 -1.80 3.16
N SER A 8 -12.39 -2.83 2.35
CA SER A 8 -12.06 -4.18 2.84
C SER A 8 -10.59 -4.28 3.24
N PHE A 9 -10.31 -5.10 4.24
CA PHE A 9 -8.97 -5.49 4.70
C PHE A 9 -8.96 -7.03 4.88
N PRO A 10 -8.64 -7.80 3.82
CA PRO A 10 -8.46 -9.25 3.89
C PRO A 10 -7.58 -9.74 5.06
N ASP A 11 -8.00 -10.81 5.74
CA ASP A 11 -7.28 -11.30 6.94
C ASP A 11 -5.98 -12.06 6.61
N ASP A 12 -5.83 -12.52 5.36
CA ASP A 12 -4.66 -13.23 4.85
C ASP A 12 -3.51 -12.29 4.46
N LEU A 13 -3.69 -10.98 4.61
CA LEU A 13 -2.70 -9.96 4.35
C LEU A 13 -2.25 -9.27 5.65
N LEU A 14 -1.05 -8.73 5.59
CA LEU A 14 -0.48 -7.83 6.57
C LEU A 14 -0.59 -6.39 6.07
N TYR A 15 -0.55 -5.41 6.96
CA TYR A 15 -0.83 -4.03 6.61
C TYR A 15 0.06 -3.03 7.33
N ASP A 16 0.44 -1.99 6.59
CA ASP A 16 0.84 -0.73 7.20
C ASP A 16 -0.29 0.27 6.98
N SER A 17 -0.99 0.61 8.07
CA SER A 17 -2.17 1.48 7.99
C SER A 17 -1.79 2.93 7.67
N ASP A 18 -0.64 3.41 8.15
CA ASP A 18 -0.21 4.80 7.97
C ASP A 18 0.27 5.07 6.53
N LEU A 19 0.95 4.10 5.93
CA LEU A 19 1.41 4.13 4.54
C LEU A 19 0.34 3.61 3.56
N ASN A 20 -0.78 3.09 4.06
CA ASN A 20 -1.88 2.51 3.29
C ASN A 20 -1.45 1.36 2.36
N LEU A 21 -0.53 0.53 2.82
CA LEU A 21 0.01 -0.60 2.07
C LEU A 21 -0.45 -1.93 2.64
N TRP A 22 -0.62 -2.90 1.76
CA TRP A 22 -0.78 -4.30 2.12
C TRP A 22 0.48 -5.08 1.75
N PHE A 23 0.72 -6.16 2.49
CA PHE A 23 1.88 -7.02 2.37
C PHE A 23 1.40 -8.48 2.38
N ARG A 24 1.83 -9.27 1.40
CA ARG A 24 1.63 -10.72 1.37
C ARG A 24 2.98 -11.40 1.49
N GLN A 25 3.16 -12.17 2.55
CA GLN A 25 4.40 -12.93 2.72
C GLN A 25 4.48 -14.05 1.68
N VAL A 26 5.55 -14.08 0.89
CA VAL A 26 5.79 -15.10 -0.13
C VAL A 26 6.98 -16.01 0.21
N GLU A 27 7.93 -15.49 1.00
CA GLU A 27 9.06 -16.24 1.54
C GLU A 27 9.43 -15.69 2.92
N LYS A 28 10.44 -16.28 3.57
CA LYS A 28 10.96 -15.74 4.83
C LYS A 28 11.46 -14.30 4.62
N ASP A 29 10.89 -13.37 5.39
CA ASP A 29 11.19 -11.92 5.35
C ASP A 29 10.96 -11.25 3.97
N THR A 30 10.32 -11.92 3.01
CA THR A 30 10.02 -11.37 1.67
C THR A 30 8.51 -11.25 1.46
N PHE A 31 8.09 -10.06 1.03
CA PHE A 31 6.69 -9.69 0.90
C PHE A 31 6.41 -9.08 -0.48
N GLU A 32 5.35 -9.56 -1.13
CA GLU A 32 4.67 -8.76 -2.15
C GLU A 32 4.02 -7.56 -1.47
N VAL A 33 4.15 -6.37 -2.07
CA VAL A 33 3.60 -5.13 -1.53
C VAL A 33 2.66 -4.50 -2.53
N GLY A 34 1.50 -4.01 -2.07
CA GLY A 34 0.58 -3.24 -2.90
C GLY A 34 -0.16 -2.17 -2.11
N ILE A 35 -1.03 -1.43 -2.79
CA ILE A 35 -1.79 -0.31 -2.21
C ILE A 35 -3.15 -0.83 -1.75
N THR A 36 -3.59 -0.45 -0.54
CA THR A 36 -4.92 -0.80 -0.01
C THR A 36 -6.02 -0.05 -0.76
N VAL A 37 -7.27 -0.52 -0.67
CA VAL A 37 -8.43 0.21 -1.21
C VAL A 37 -8.54 1.61 -0.63
N PHE A 38 -8.27 1.76 0.67
CA PHE A 38 -8.26 3.07 1.32
C PHE A 38 -7.15 3.97 0.76
N GLY A 39 -5.92 3.46 0.62
CA GLY A 39 -4.81 4.19 0.01
C GLY A 39 -5.05 4.60 -1.43
N HIS A 40 -5.70 3.74 -2.22
CA HIS A 40 -6.11 4.06 -3.58
C HIS A 40 -7.16 5.18 -3.59
N ALA A 41 -8.20 5.10 -2.75
CA ALA A 41 -9.21 6.15 -2.65
C ALA A 41 -8.60 7.51 -2.27
N LEU A 42 -7.67 7.53 -1.30
CA LEU A 42 -6.92 8.74 -0.93
C LEU A 42 -6.05 9.27 -2.08
N SER A 43 -5.49 8.38 -2.89
CA SER A 43 -4.62 8.72 -4.02
C SER A 43 -5.41 9.18 -5.25
N GLY A 44 -6.63 8.68 -5.43
CA GLY A 44 -7.37 8.75 -6.70
C GLY A 44 -6.79 7.82 -7.75
N ASP A 45 -7.32 7.90 -8.97
CA ASP A 45 -6.86 7.08 -10.08
C ASP A 45 -5.37 7.29 -10.37
N LEU A 46 -4.66 6.16 -10.44
CA LEU A 46 -3.24 6.11 -10.74
C LEU A 46 -3.03 5.89 -12.25
N TYR A 47 -2.19 6.72 -12.84
CA TYR A 47 -1.84 6.75 -14.26
C TYR A 47 -0.41 6.29 -14.52
N MET A 48 0.41 6.15 -13.47
CA MET A 48 1.81 5.74 -13.60
C MET A 48 2.30 5.05 -12.32
N PHE A 49 3.19 4.07 -12.49
CA PHE A 49 3.94 3.43 -11.41
C PHE A 49 5.41 3.30 -11.81
N ASN A 50 6.31 3.88 -11.02
CA ASN A 50 7.76 3.89 -11.23
C ASN A 50 8.51 3.27 -10.05
N PRO A 51 8.84 1.97 -10.07
CA PRO A 51 9.67 1.39 -9.03
C PRO A 51 11.13 1.77 -9.18
N LYS A 52 11.86 1.80 -8.06
CA LYS A 52 13.32 1.75 -8.07
C LYS A 52 13.80 0.38 -8.59
N PRO A 53 15.05 0.28 -9.10
CA PRO A 53 15.55 -0.97 -9.68
C PRO A 53 15.70 -2.08 -8.64
N ILE A 54 15.62 -3.32 -9.11
CA ILE A 54 15.94 -4.54 -8.34
C ILE A 54 17.38 -4.43 -7.78
N GLY A 55 17.59 -4.95 -6.58
CA GLY A 55 18.84 -4.87 -5.83
C GLY A 55 19.03 -3.55 -5.08
N ARG A 56 18.09 -2.61 -5.17
CA ARG A 56 18.16 -1.35 -4.43
C ARG A 56 17.76 -1.56 -2.98
N GLU A 57 18.67 -1.20 -2.07
CA GLU A 57 18.37 -1.02 -0.64
C GLU A 57 17.66 0.33 -0.39
N ILE A 58 16.65 0.27 0.48
CA ILE A 58 15.74 1.35 0.85
C ILE A 58 15.65 1.38 2.37
N GLU A 59 15.97 2.51 2.97
CA GLU A 59 15.78 2.71 4.42
C GLU A 59 14.29 2.81 4.76
N ALA A 60 13.93 2.45 5.99
CA ALA A 60 12.61 2.69 6.53
C ALA A 60 12.13 4.14 6.27
N SER A 61 10.83 4.30 6.00
CA SER A 61 10.18 5.56 5.63
C SER A 61 10.66 6.21 4.32
N ARG A 62 11.54 5.57 3.54
CA ARG A 62 11.95 6.04 2.20
C ARG A 62 11.11 5.40 1.09
N ALA A 63 11.04 6.10 -0.03
CA ALA A 63 10.27 5.67 -1.18
C ALA A 63 10.95 4.53 -1.92
N PHE A 64 10.26 3.42 -2.17
CA PHE A 64 10.68 2.37 -3.10
C PHE A 64 10.13 2.60 -4.51
N ALA A 65 9.06 3.38 -4.65
CA ALA A 65 8.46 3.74 -5.93
C ALA A 65 7.83 5.14 -5.92
N LEU A 66 7.49 5.65 -7.10
CA LEU A 66 6.58 6.78 -7.30
C LEU A 66 5.32 6.28 -8.01
N VAL A 67 4.16 6.85 -7.66
CA VAL A 67 2.91 6.71 -8.42
C VAL A 67 2.41 8.09 -8.84
N GLU A 68 1.80 8.18 -10.03
CA GLU A 68 1.20 9.42 -10.51
C GLU A 68 -0.31 9.30 -10.51
N ALA A 69 -0.97 10.24 -9.84
CA ALA A 69 -2.40 10.50 -9.94
C ALA A 69 -2.63 11.80 -10.74
N ALA A 70 -3.87 12.07 -11.13
CA ALA A 70 -4.23 13.14 -12.09
C ALA A 70 -3.56 14.51 -11.86
N LYS A 71 -3.34 14.89 -10.60
CA LYS A 71 -2.76 16.20 -10.21
C LYS A 71 -1.51 16.08 -9.34
N THR A 72 -1.02 14.88 -9.06
CA THR A 72 -0.02 14.68 -8.00
C THR A 72 0.82 13.44 -8.23
N VAL A 73 2.13 13.57 -8.04
CA VAL A 73 3.06 12.44 -7.92
C VAL A 73 3.27 12.14 -6.45
N LEU A 74 3.05 10.90 -6.04
CA LEU A 74 3.10 10.45 -4.65
C LEU A 74 4.22 9.40 -4.47
N PRO A 75 5.03 9.50 -3.40
CA PRO A 75 5.99 8.46 -3.07
C PRO A 75 5.31 7.27 -2.39
N VAL A 76 5.65 6.06 -2.81
CA VAL A 76 5.27 4.82 -2.11
C VAL A 76 6.45 4.38 -1.26
N ARG A 77 6.26 4.34 0.07
CA ARG A 77 7.33 4.17 1.07
C ARG A 77 7.26 2.80 1.73
N THR A 78 8.41 2.31 2.20
CA THR A 78 8.49 1.10 3.02
C THR A 78 8.51 1.47 4.51
N PRO A 79 7.90 0.69 5.40
CA PRO A 79 7.96 0.96 6.84
C PRO A 79 9.21 0.40 7.53
N PHE A 80 9.98 -0.46 6.84
CA PHE A 80 11.21 -1.08 7.35
C PHE A 80 12.35 -1.00 6.32
N ASP A 81 13.58 -1.24 6.78
CA ASP A 81 14.76 -1.34 5.92
C ASP A 81 14.61 -2.55 5.00
N ALA A 82 14.67 -2.32 3.68
CA ALA A 82 14.32 -3.34 2.69
C ALA A 82 15.23 -3.32 1.46
N ILE A 83 15.29 -4.44 0.75
CA ILE A 83 15.83 -4.53 -0.60
C ILE A 83 14.72 -4.94 -1.59
N ILE A 84 14.68 -4.28 -2.75
CA ILE A 84 13.79 -4.69 -3.85
C ILE A 84 14.36 -5.95 -4.49
N VAL A 85 13.65 -7.07 -4.39
CA VAL A 85 14.07 -8.35 -4.99
C VAL A 85 13.37 -8.63 -6.32
N GLU A 86 12.20 -8.02 -6.54
CA GLU A 86 11.43 -8.18 -7.77
C GLU A 86 10.54 -6.94 -7.99
N THR A 87 10.28 -6.60 -9.25
CA THR A 87 9.30 -5.57 -9.63
C THR A 87 8.24 -6.19 -10.51
N ASN A 88 6.97 -5.85 -10.30
CA ASN A 88 5.90 -6.30 -11.17
C ASN A 88 5.88 -5.45 -12.45
N PRO A 89 6.04 -6.04 -13.65
CA PRO A 89 5.94 -5.29 -14.90
C PRO A 89 4.51 -4.87 -15.24
N ASP A 90 3.49 -5.59 -14.76
CA ASP A 90 2.09 -5.33 -15.10
C ASP A 90 1.61 -3.93 -14.71
N PRO A 91 1.78 -3.46 -13.45
CA PRO A 91 1.37 -2.10 -13.07
C PRO A 91 2.22 -1.01 -13.73
N GLN A 92 3.43 -1.32 -14.21
CA GLN A 92 4.24 -0.37 -14.99
C GLN A 92 3.68 -0.18 -16.39
N GLN A 93 3.24 -1.27 -17.04
CA GLN A 93 2.66 -1.23 -18.39
C GLN A 93 1.19 -0.82 -18.39
N ARG A 94 0.46 -1.20 -17.34
CA ARG A 94 -0.98 -0.97 -17.19
C ARG A 94 -1.31 -0.57 -15.74
N PRO A 95 -1.08 0.70 -15.36
CA PRO A 95 -1.37 1.22 -14.02
C PRO A 95 -2.83 1.05 -13.57
N SER A 96 -3.77 0.97 -14.53
CA SER A 96 -5.19 0.79 -14.25
C SER A 96 -5.54 -0.49 -13.49
N ILE A 97 -4.68 -1.51 -13.49
CA ILE A 97 -4.90 -2.71 -12.66
C ILE A 97 -4.88 -2.39 -11.17
N ILE A 98 -4.10 -1.40 -10.75
CA ILE A 98 -4.07 -0.93 -9.36
C ILE A 98 -5.42 -0.33 -9.01
N ASN A 99 -6.01 0.46 -9.92
CA ASN A 99 -7.30 1.11 -9.70
C ASN A 99 -8.46 0.10 -9.66
N GLN A 100 -8.41 -0.94 -10.50
CA GLN A 100 -9.50 -1.91 -10.62
C GLN A 100 -9.48 -2.97 -9.53
N ALA A 101 -8.29 -3.43 -9.13
CA ALA A 101 -8.14 -4.51 -8.16
C ALA A 101 -6.90 -4.28 -7.28
N PRO A 102 -6.94 -3.31 -6.33
CA PRO A 102 -5.79 -2.95 -5.50
C PRO A 102 -5.12 -4.15 -4.78
N TYR A 103 -5.91 -5.13 -4.33
CA TYR A 103 -5.43 -6.33 -3.64
C TYR A 103 -4.89 -7.45 -4.55
N GLN A 104 -5.12 -7.35 -5.87
CA GLN A 104 -4.53 -8.25 -6.86
C GLN A 104 -3.29 -7.64 -7.51
N ALA A 105 -3.13 -6.32 -7.44
CA ALA A 105 -2.03 -5.58 -8.04
C ALA A 105 -0.85 -5.39 -7.06
N TRP A 106 0.01 -6.42 -6.93
CA TRP A 106 1.30 -6.24 -6.27
C TRP A 106 2.24 -5.35 -7.11
N LEU A 107 3.06 -4.55 -6.46
CA LEU A 107 3.91 -3.52 -7.08
C LEU A 107 5.37 -3.99 -7.17
N VAL A 108 5.92 -4.41 -6.03
CA VAL A 108 7.28 -4.92 -5.87
C VAL A 108 7.28 -6.05 -4.85
N LYS A 109 8.33 -6.87 -4.85
CA LYS A 109 8.68 -7.70 -3.71
C LYS A 109 9.78 -7.02 -2.91
N LEU A 110 9.52 -6.79 -1.63
CA LEU A 110 10.49 -6.27 -0.68
C LEU A 110 10.94 -7.38 0.24
N ARG A 111 12.25 -7.52 0.42
CA ARG A 111 12.83 -8.34 1.49
C ARG A 111 13.31 -7.46 2.62
N ALA A 112 12.80 -7.67 3.82
CA ALA A 112 13.26 -6.98 5.02
C ALA A 112 14.73 -7.34 5.30
N LEU A 113 15.54 -6.34 5.66
CA LEU A 113 16.96 -6.55 5.92
C LEU A 113 17.22 -7.10 7.33
N ARG A 114 16.27 -6.94 8.25
CA ARG A 114 16.32 -7.48 9.61
C ARG A 114 15.24 -8.54 9.80
N CYS A 115 15.66 -9.71 10.24
CA CYS A 115 14.77 -10.84 10.49
C CYS A 115 13.70 -10.46 11.52
N GLY A 116 12.43 -10.63 11.16
CA GLY A 116 11.29 -10.37 12.06
C GLY A 116 10.86 -8.90 12.21
N GLU A 117 11.62 -7.92 11.70
CA GLU A 117 11.28 -6.49 11.82
C GLU A 117 9.91 -6.17 11.20
N ALA A 118 9.60 -6.76 10.04
CA ALA A 118 8.29 -6.60 9.40
C ALA A 118 7.14 -7.12 10.28
N ASN A 119 7.34 -8.19 11.05
CA ASN A 119 6.29 -8.79 11.90
C ASN A 119 6.01 -7.94 13.15
N GLU A 120 6.95 -7.09 13.55
CA GLU A 120 6.76 -6.16 14.68
C GLU A 120 6.00 -4.89 14.27
N ILE A 121 6.05 -4.54 12.98
CA ILE A 121 5.52 -3.29 12.44
C ILE A 121 4.16 -3.50 11.76
N LEU A 122 4.03 -4.57 10.97
CA LEU A 122 2.84 -4.81 10.18
C LEU A 122 1.71 -5.38 11.02
N LEU A 123 0.50 -4.90 10.75
CA LEU A 123 -0.71 -5.34 11.44
C LEU A 123 -1.41 -6.43 10.65
N HIS A 124 -1.97 -7.42 11.35
CA HIS A 124 -2.92 -8.36 10.74
C HIS A 124 -4.26 -7.68 10.46
N GLY A 125 -5.00 -8.17 9.46
CA GLY A 125 -6.28 -7.57 9.03
C GLY A 125 -7.33 -7.45 10.14
N ASP A 126 -7.31 -8.33 11.14
CA ASP A 126 -8.16 -8.29 12.33
C ASP A 126 -7.84 -7.11 13.28
N GLN A 127 -6.61 -6.60 13.25
CA GLN A 127 -6.12 -5.48 14.06
C GLN A 127 -6.21 -4.13 13.32
N VAL A 128 -6.26 -4.15 11.99
CA VAL A 128 -6.30 -2.94 11.14
C VAL A 128 -7.56 -2.11 11.36
N ALA A 129 -8.71 -2.72 11.62
CA ALA A 129 -9.99 -2.02 11.62
C ALA A 129 -10.03 -0.80 12.55
N HIS A 130 -9.43 -0.92 13.75
CA HIS A 130 -9.36 0.18 14.69
C HIS A 130 -8.49 1.33 14.17
N ARG A 131 -7.28 1.02 13.70
CA ARG A 131 -6.33 2.02 13.17
C ARG A 131 -6.86 2.68 11.89
N ALA A 132 -7.44 1.89 10.99
CA ALA A 132 -8.06 2.36 9.76
C ALA A 132 -9.21 3.35 10.05
N ARG A 133 -10.07 3.07 11.05
CA ARG A 133 -11.15 3.98 11.43
C ARG A 133 -10.60 5.34 11.91
N SER A 134 -9.59 5.33 12.78
CA SER A 134 -8.96 6.57 13.25
C SER A 134 -8.34 7.38 12.12
N LEU A 135 -7.68 6.72 11.16
CA LEU A 135 -7.12 7.41 9.99
C LEU A 135 -8.23 7.95 9.08
N MET A 136 -9.28 7.17 8.82
CA MET A 136 -10.42 7.63 8.03
C MET A 136 -11.11 8.85 8.67
N ASP A 137 -11.20 8.92 10.00
CA ASP A 137 -11.67 10.11 10.72
C ASP A 137 -10.77 11.32 10.45
N MET A 138 -9.44 11.15 10.55
CA MET A 138 -8.47 12.22 10.28
C MET A 138 -8.54 12.76 8.85
N PHE A 139 -8.88 11.91 7.88
CA PHE A 139 -9.01 12.28 6.47
C PHE A 139 -10.43 12.72 6.08
N ASN A 140 -11.38 12.84 7.03
CA ASN A 140 -12.80 13.08 6.76
C ASN A 140 -13.37 12.10 5.72
N PHE A 141 -12.90 10.85 5.74
CA PHE A 141 -13.33 9.79 4.85
C PHE A 141 -14.56 9.13 5.46
N GLU A 142 -15.76 9.45 4.97
CA GLU A 142 -17.02 8.91 5.51
C GLU A 142 -17.39 7.54 4.93
N SER A 143 -17.24 7.38 3.62
CA SER A 143 -17.48 6.11 2.92
C SER A 143 -16.73 6.05 1.58
N LEU A 144 -16.38 4.84 1.13
CA LEU A 144 -15.75 4.63 -0.16
C LEU A 144 -16.60 5.12 -1.32
N ASP A 145 -17.93 4.92 -1.27
CA ASP A 145 -18.84 5.27 -2.35
C ASP A 145 -19.03 6.78 -2.52
N THR A 146 -18.85 7.56 -1.45
CA THR A 146 -19.08 9.01 -1.44
C THR A 146 -17.79 9.83 -1.42
N TYR A 147 -16.64 9.20 -1.15
CA TYR A 147 -15.39 9.92 -1.01
C TYR A 147 -14.89 10.46 -2.34
N VAL A 148 -14.68 11.78 -2.39
CA VAL A 148 -14.07 12.47 -3.53
C VAL A 148 -12.79 13.14 -3.04
N LYS A 149 -11.65 12.74 -3.61
CA LYS A 149 -10.34 13.32 -3.24
C LYS A 149 -10.37 14.85 -3.39
N GLY A 150 -10.18 15.58 -2.28
CA GLY A 150 -10.18 17.04 -2.25
C GLY A 150 -11.51 17.71 -1.92
N SER A 151 -12.52 16.96 -1.46
CA SER A 151 -13.81 17.51 -0.99
C SER A 151 -13.82 17.92 0.49
N ALA A 152 -12.68 17.83 1.20
CA ALA A 152 -12.56 18.39 2.54
C ALA A 152 -12.58 19.93 2.44
N SER A 153 -13.74 20.49 2.79
CA SER A 153 -14.00 21.92 2.99
C SER A 153 -13.02 22.54 3.97
#